data_AF-A0A7J0G127-F1
#
_entry.id   AF-A0A7J0G127-F1
#
_cell.length_a   1.000
_cell.length_b   1.000
_cell.length_c   1.000
_cell.angle_alpha   90.00
_cell.angle_beta   90.00
_cell.angle_gamma   90.00
#
_symmetry.space_group_name_H-M   'P 1'
#
loop_
_entity.id
_entity.type
_entity.pdbx_description
1 polymer ?
#
loop_
_entity_poly.entity_id
_entity_poly.type
_entity_poly.pdbx_seq_one_letter_code
_entity_poly.pdbx_strand_id
1 'polypeptide(L)'
;MGALILYFVEELDWIDSIYLSVMSVTTVVARAFLYLAEARIDKRHRRITKWVLHREITIDDLLAADINNNGFISKSEYIVYKLKEMGKTGEKDIMQICNQFNKLDPNNSGKITLPDLLESHL
;
A
#
# COMPACT_ATOMS: atom_id res chain seq x y z
N MET A 1 5.97 42.82 3.20
CA MET A 1 7.20 42.71 4.02
C MET A 1 8.30 41.88 3.35
N GLY A 2 8.03 40.69 2.79
CA GLY A 2 9.08 39.86 2.17
C GLY A 2 9.82 40.48 0.98
N ALA A 3 9.11 41.13 0.04
CA ALA A 3 9.74 41.72 -1.15
C ALA A 3 10.63 42.94 -0.86
N LEU A 4 10.30 43.75 0.16
CA LEU A 4 11.08 44.92 0.57
C LEU A 4 12.38 44.54 1.28
N ILE A 5 12.39 43.43 2.02
CA ILE A 5 13.58 42.93 2.73
C ILE A 5 14.58 42.33 1.73
N LEU A 6 14.11 41.59 0.71
CA LEU A 6 14.97 41.04 -0.35
C LEU A 6 15.62 42.14 -1.20
N TYR A 7 14.87 43.21 -1.51
CA TYR A 7 15.40 44.36 -2.27
C TYR A 7 16.52 45.09 -1.51
N PHE A 8 16.38 45.23 -0.19
CA PHE A 8 17.34 45.96 0.63
C PHE A 8 18.56 45.14 1.06
N VAL A 9 18.45 43.81 1.07
CA VAL A 9 19.50 42.88 1.53
C VAL A 9 20.39 42.34 0.41
N GLU A 10 19.92 42.27 -0.86
CA GLU A 10 20.61 41.45 -1.87
C GLU A 10 20.87 42.10 -3.24
N GLU A 11 20.67 43.43 -3.42
CA GLU A 11 20.84 44.12 -4.74
C GLU A 11 20.06 43.46 -5.90
N LEU A 12 19.07 42.61 -5.61
CA LEU A 12 18.27 41.90 -6.59
C LEU A 12 17.36 42.86 -7.37
N ASP A 13 17.41 42.77 -8.69
CA ASP A 13 16.56 43.55 -9.58
C ASP A 13 15.07 43.30 -9.26
N TRP A 14 14.24 44.31 -9.48
CA TRP A 14 12.79 44.20 -9.23
C TRP A 14 12.14 43.01 -9.98
N ILE A 15 12.70 42.64 -11.13
CA ILE A 15 12.30 41.49 -11.94
C ILE A 15 12.49 40.17 -11.18
N ASP A 16 13.59 40.01 -10.44
CA ASP A 16 13.86 38.79 -9.68
C ASP A 16 12.90 38.64 -8.50
N SER A 17 12.53 39.75 -7.87
CA SER A 17 11.50 39.77 -6.82
C SER A 17 10.13 39.36 -7.36
N ILE A 18 9.76 39.83 -8.55
CA ILE A 18 8.54 39.39 -9.24
C ILE A 18 8.62 37.89 -9.58
N TYR A 19 9.75 37.44 -10.11
CA TYR A 19 9.95 36.04 -10.48
C TYR A 19 9.83 35.10 -9.27
N LEU A 20 10.47 35.44 -8.15
CA LEU A 20 10.36 34.71 -6.89
C LEU A 20 8.91 34.67 -6.36
N SER A 21 8.19 35.79 -6.47
CA SER A 21 6.78 35.85 -6.06
C SER A 21 5.93 34.89 -6.90
N VAL A 22 6.04 34.94 -8.22
CA VAL A 22 5.28 34.07 -9.13
C VAL A 22 5.62 32.60 -8.93
N MET A 23 6.91 32.26 -8.79
CA MET A 23 7.35 30.88 -8.54
C MET A 23 6.87 30.33 -7.20
N SER A 24 6.88 31.15 -6.14
CA SER A 24 6.38 30.73 -4.82
C SER A 24 4.88 30.43 -4.83
N VAL A 25 4.08 31.29 -5.46
CA VAL A 25 2.62 31.09 -5.61
C VAL A 25 2.33 29.84 -6.44
N THR A 26 3.06 29.65 -7.55
CA THR A 26 2.90 28.47 -8.41
C THR A 26 3.20 27.18 -7.65
N THR A 27 4.25 27.18 -6.83
CA THR A 27 4.63 26.01 -6.01
C THR A 27 3.58 25.69 -4.96
N VAL A 28 3.03 26.70 -4.28
CA VAL A 28 1.97 26.50 -3.28
C VAL A 28 0.69 25.97 -3.91
N VAL A 29 0.29 26.50 -5.06
CA VAL A 29 -0.90 26.03 -5.81
C VAL A 29 -0.70 24.60 -6.30
N ALA A 30 0.47 24.28 -6.85
CA ALA A 30 0.79 22.92 -7.27
C ALA A 30 0.69 21.93 -6.11
N ARG A 31 1.27 22.27 -4.94
CA ARG A 31 1.19 21.42 -3.74
C ARG A 31 -0.23 21.30 -3.21
N ALA A 32 -1.02 22.38 -3.21
CA ALA A 32 -2.42 22.33 -2.80
C ALA A 32 -3.25 21.42 -3.72
N PHE A 33 -2.99 21.46 -5.04
CA PHE A 33 -3.65 20.58 -6.00
C PHE A 33 -3.25 19.12 -5.80
N LEU A 34 -1.96 18.84 -5.56
CA LEU A 34 -1.49 17.48 -5.24
C LEU A 34 -2.13 16.95 -3.94
N TYR A 35 -2.22 17.77 -2.89
CA TYR A 35 -2.91 17.40 -1.66
C TYR A 35 -4.40 17.07 -1.89
N LEU A 36 -5.08 17.86 -2.73
CA LEU A 36 -6.46 17.55 -3.13
C LEU A 36 -6.54 16.26 -3.95
N ALA A 37 -5.57 15.99 -4.82
CA ALA A 37 -5.49 14.77 -5.60
C ALA A 37 -5.30 13.54 -4.69
N GLU A 38 -4.36 13.59 -3.75
CA GLU A 38 -4.15 12.56 -2.71
C GLU A 38 -5.44 12.35 -1.89
N ALA A 39 -6.07 13.43 -1.43
CA ALA A 39 -7.34 13.34 -0.70
C ALA A 39 -8.48 12.72 -1.53
N ARG A 40 -8.51 12.92 -2.85
CA ARG A 40 -9.48 12.27 -3.75
C ARG A 40 -9.18 10.79 -3.95
N ILE A 41 -7.90 10.43 -4.08
CA ILE A 41 -7.43 9.04 -4.21
C ILE A 41 -7.76 8.26 -2.94
N ASP A 42 -7.54 8.84 -1.76
CA ASP A 42 -7.85 8.22 -0.46
C ASP A 42 -9.34 7.93 -0.27
N LYS A 43 -10.21 8.86 -0.67
CA LYS A 43 -11.67 8.67 -0.58
C LYS A 43 -12.17 7.56 -1.51
N ARG A 44 -11.49 7.30 -2.64
CA ARG A 44 -11.81 6.17 -3.52
C ARG A 44 -11.32 4.85 -2.92
N HIS A 45 -10.08 4.79 -2.41
CA HIS A 45 -9.53 3.60 -1.76
C HIS A 45 -10.43 3.10 -0.63
N ARG A 46 -10.90 4.00 0.26
CA ARG A 46 -11.78 3.61 1.36
C ARG A 46 -13.13 3.05 0.92
N ARG A 47 -13.67 3.50 -0.21
CA ARG A 47 -14.95 2.99 -0.73
C ARG A 47 -14.78 1.58 -1.30
N ILE A 48 -13.72 1.35 -2.08
CA ILE A 48 -13.42 0.02 -2.64
C ILE A 48 -13.17 -1.00 -1.53
N THR A 49 -12.35 -0.65 -0.52
CA THR A 49 -12.09 -1.53 0.64
C THR A 49 -13.36 -1.90 1.40
N LYS A 50 -14.28 -0.94 1.62
CA LYS A 50 -15.55 -1.19 2.30
C LYS A 50 -16.51 -2.04 1.46
N TRP A 51 -16.56 -1.80 0.16
CA TRP A 51 -17.34 -2.59 -0.79
C TRP A 51 -16.85 -4.04 -0.84
N VAL A 52 -15.53 -4.24 -0.93
CA VAL A 52 -14.91 -5.57 -0.85
C VAL A 52 -15.28 -6.25 0.47
N LEU A 53 -15.16 -5.57 1.62
CA LEU A 53 -15.44 -6.17 2.93
C LEU A 53 -16.89 -6.65 3.10
N HIS A 54 -17.86 -5.89 2.57
CA HIS A 54 -19.28 -6.16 2.78
C HIS A 54 -19.91 -7.07 1.70
N ARG A 55 -19.25 -7.26 0.55
CA ARG A 55 -19.74 -8.17 -0.50
C ARG A 55 -19.68 -9.63 0.01
N GLU A 56 -20.80 -10.34 -0.14
CA GLU A 56 -20.90 -11.78 0.05
C GLU A 56 -20.00 -12.48 -0.99
N ILE A 57 -19.15 -13.38 -0.52
CA ILE A 57 -18.12 -14.03 -1.34
C ILE A 57 -18.79 -15.18 -2.10
N THR A 58 -18.59 -15.21 -3.41
CA THR A 58 -19.18 -16.24 -4.29
C THR A 58 -18.31 -17.50 -4.28
N ILE A 59 -18.84 -18.65 -4.68
CA ILE A 59 -18.10 -19.94 -4.68
C ILE A 59 -16.86 -19.88 -5.60
N ASP A 60 -16.92 -19.15 -6.72
CA ASP A 60 -15.76 -18.90 -7.58
C ASP A 60 -14.69 -18.04 -6.89
N ASP A 61 -15.10 -17.07 -6.08
CA ASP A 61 -14.20 -16.24 -5.27
C ASP A 61 -13.55 -17.08 -4.14
N LEU A 62 -14.28 -18.07 -3.61
CA LEU A 62 -13.76 -19.06 -2.68
C LEU A 62 -12.75 -20.00 -3.38
N LEU A 63 -13.05 -20.52 -4.57
CA LEU A 63 -12.13 -21.36 -5.33
C LEU A 63 -10.83 -20.63 -5.68
N ALA A 64 -10.88 -19.33 -5.98
CA ALA A 64 -9.68 -18.51 -6.18
C ALA A 64 -8.89 -18.23 -4.88
N ALA A 65 -9.52 -18.40 -3.71
CA ALA A 65 -8.89 -18.25 -2.41
C ALA A 65 -8.21 -19.54 -1.90
N ASP A 66 -8.53 -20.69 -2.49
CA ASP A 66 -7.95 -21.99 -2.15
C ASP A 66 -6.53 -22.10 -2.73
N ILE A 67 -5.55 -21.56 -2.00
CA ILE A 67 -4.14 -21.53 -2.42
C ILE A 67 -3.51 -22.92 -2.31
N ASN A 68 -4.01 -23.78 -1.42
CA ASN A 68 -3.44 -25.10 -1.14
C ASN A 68 -4.20 -26.26 -1.80
N ASN A 69 -5.28 -25.99 -2.56
CA ASN A 69 -6.11 -26.98 -3.26
C ASN A 69 -6.55 -28.15 -2.36
N ASN A 70 -6.79 -27.89 -1.08
CA ASN A 70 -7.19 -28.92 -0.13
C ASN A 70 -8.73 -29.15 -0.13
N GLY A 71 -9.48 -28.34 -0.88
CA GLY A 71 -10.94 -28.41 -0.97
C GLY A 71 -11.70 -27.71 0.17
N PHE A 72 -11.00 -27.03 1.08
CA PHE A 72 -11.54 -26.31 2.23
C PHE A 72 -10.75 -25.03 2.56
N ILE A 73 -11.44 -23.89 2.54
CA ILE A 73 -10.79 -22.59 2.83
C ILE A 73 -10.67 -22.38 4.33
N SER A 74 -9.43 -22.28 4.81
CA SER A 74 -9.15 -21.95 6.20
C SER A 74 -9.45 -20.47 6.51
N LYS A 75 -9.71 -20.15 7.78
CA LYS A 75 -9.91 -18.75 8.21
C LYS A 75 -8.74 -17.84 7.81
N SER A 76 -7.51 -18.36 7.85
CA SER A 76 -6.29 -17.67 7.42
C SER A 76 -6.31 -17.35 5.93
N GLU A 77 -6.65 -18.33 5.07
CA GLU A 77 -6.73 -18.15 3.62
C GLU A 77 -7.83 -17.16 3.23
N TYR A 78 -8.97 -17.22 3.90
CA TYR A 78 -10.04 -16.24 3.75
C TYR A 78 -9.57 -14.81 4.08
N ILE A 79 -8.81 -14.64 5.16
CA ILE A 79 -8.24 -13.34 5.54
C ILE A 79 -7.24 -12.86 4.49
N VAL A 80 -6.34 -13.74 4.02
CA VAL A 80 -5.34 -13.42 2.98
C VAL A 80 -6.01 -13.02 1.67
N TYR A 81 -7.04 -13.76 1.24
CA TYR A 81 -7.82 -13.44 0.06
C TYR A 81 -8.51 -12.08 0.19
N LYS A 82 -9.16 -11.81 1.33
CA LYS A 82 -9.80 -10.51 1.57
C LYS A 82 -8.77 -9.37 1.57
N LEU A 83 -7.57 -9.59 2.10
CA LEU A 83 -6.46 -8.63 2.09
C LEU A 83 -5.92 -8.37 0.67
N LYS A 84 -5.84 -9.42 -0.16
CA LYS A 84 -5.49 -9.33 -1.59
C LYS A 84 -6.52 -8.50 -2.35
N GLU A 85 -7.81 -8.82 -2.22
CA GLU A 85 -8.91 -8.06 -2.86
C GLU A 85 -8.98 -6.60 -2.38
N MET A 86 -8.67 -6.34 -1.12
CA MET A 86 -8.57 -4.97 -0.60
C MET A 86 -7.37 -4.19 -1.14
N GLY A 87 -6.49 -4.82 -1.94
CA GLY A 87 -5.26 -4.23 -2.47
C GLY A 87 -4.22 -3.92 -1.39
N LYS A 88 -4.38 -4.47 -0.18
CA LYS A 88 -3.43 -4.27 0.94
C LYS A 88 -2.20 -5.15 0.82
N THR A 89 -2.30 -6.24 0.08
CA THR A 89 -1.22 -7.21 -0.09
C THR A 89 -1.16 -7.60 -1.56
N GLY A 90 0.02 -7.46 -2.17
CA GLY A 90 0.24 -7.89 -3.54
C GLY A 90 0.38 -9.40 -3.63
N GLU A 91 0.01 -9.99 -4.76
CA GLU A 91 0.20 -11.41 -5.04
C GLU A 91 1.68 -11.83 -4.95
N LYS A 92 2.59 -10.92 -5.32
CA LYS A 92 4.03 -11.13 -5.20
C LYS A 92 4.47 -11.29 -3.74
N ASP A 93 3.92 -10.48 -2.84
CA ASP A 93 4.25 -10.53 -1.41
C ASP A 93 3.71 -11.83 -0.80
N ILE A 94 2.49 -12.22 -1.17
CA ILE A 94 1.88 -13.49 -0.74
C ILE A 94 2.73 -14.68 -1.20
N MET A 95 3.16 -14.69 -2.48
CA MET A 95 4.03 -15.75 -3.00
C MET A 95 5.40 -15.78 -2.33
N GLN A 96 5.99 -14.63 -2.01
CA GLN A 96 7.27 -14.57 -1.29
C GLN A 96 7.15 -15.15 0.11
N ILE A 97 6.09 -14.80 0.84
CA ILE A 97 5.82 -15.32 2.18
C ILE A 97 5.52 -16.82 2.13
N CYS A 98 4.74 -17.26 1.14
CA CYS A 98 4.48 -18.68 0.91
C CYS A 98 5.77 -19.45 0.60
N ASN A 99 6.67 -18.89 -0.22
CA ASN A 99 7.96 -19.51 -0.51
C ASN A 99 8.87 -19.58 0.73
N GLN A 100 8.85 -18.57 1.60
CA GLN A 100 9.54 -18.63 2.89
C GLN A 100 8.95 -19.71 3.80
N PHE A 101 7.63 -19.83 3.83
CA PHE A 101 6.93 -20.87 4.58
C PHE A 101 7.30 -22.27 4.07
N ASN A 102 7.27 -22.48 2.75
CA ASN A 102 7.61 -23.78 2.15
C ASN A 102 9.06 -24.20 2.39
N LYS A 103 9.97 -23.24 2.63
CA LYS A 103 11.34 -23.55 3.06
C LYS A 103 11.42 -24.01 4.52
N LEU A 104 10.50 -23.56 5.35
CA LEU A 104 10.40 -23.89 6.78
C LEU A 104 9.53 -25.12 7.05
N ASP A 105 8.68 -25.51 6.08
CA ASP A 105 7.81 -26.69 6.14
C ASP A 105 8.18 -27.68 5.02
N PRO A 106 9.34 -28.37 5.10
CA PRO A 106 9.73 -29.39 4.13
C PRO A 106 8.75 -30.57 4.10
N ASN A 107 7.94 -30.74 5.16
CA ASN A 107 6.93 -31.77 5.28
C ASN A 107 5.61 -31.40 4.59
N ASN A 108 5.48 -30.16 4.07
CA ASN A 108 4.27 -29.61 3.45
C ASN A 108 3.01 -29.89 4.30
N SER A 109 3.18 -29.86 5.62
CA SER A 109 2.14 -30.23 6.58
C SER A 109 1.12 -29.10 6.77
N GLY A 110 1.43 -27.91 6.25
CA GLY A 110 0.63 -26.70 6.43
C GLY A 110 0.72 -26.13 7.85
N LYS A 111 1.67 -26.62 8.66
CA LYS A 111 1.91 -26.21 10.05
C LYS A 111 3.41 -26.18 10.29
N ILE A 112 3.92 -25.08 10.85
CA ILE A 112 5.30 -25.06 11.33
C ILE A 112 5.29 -25.62 12.74
N THR A 113 5.89 -26.79 12.91
CA THR A 113 6.01 -27.44 14.22
C THR A 113 7.26 -26.90 14.92
N LEU A 114 7.22 -26.76 16.26
CA LEU A 114 8.38 -26.35 17.08
C LEU A 114 9.67 -27.16 16.76
N PRO A 115 9.60 -28.48 16.50
CA PRO A 115 10.74 -29.26 16.03
C PRO A 115 11.34 -28.76 14.71
N ASP A 116 10.52 -28.44 13.70
CA ASP A 116 10.98 -27.98 12.38
C ASP A 116 11.72 -26.64 12.48
N LEU A 117 11.30 -25.78 13.41
CA LEU A 117 11.90 -24.48 13.67
C LEU A 117 13.25 -24.61 14.41
N LEU A 118 13.39 -25.63 15.26
CA LEU A 118 14.63 -25.97 15.96
C LEU A 118 15.66 -26.60 14.99
N GLU A 119 15.19 -27.41 14.04
CA GLU A 119 16.03 -28.06 13.02
C GLU A 119 16.54 -27.07 11.96
N SER A 120 15.79 -26.01 11.67
CA SER A 120 16.24 -24.93 10.76
C SER A 120 17.36 -24.03 11.34
N HIS A 121 17.57 -24.09 12.66
CA HIS A 121 18.55 -23.28 13.39
C HIS A 121 19.79 -24.06 13.85
N LEU A 122 19.88 -25.35 13.50
CA LEU A 122 21.02 -26.25 13.75
C LEU A 122 21.75 -26.58 12.44
#